data_AF-A0A7L3I7L2-F1
#
_entry.id   AF-A0A7L3I7L2-F1
#
_cell.length_a   1.000
_cell.length_b   1.000
_cell.length_c   1.000
_cell.angle_alpha   90.00
_cell.angle_beta   90.00
_cell.angle_gamma   90.00
#
_symmetry.space_group_name_H-M   'P 1'
#
loop_
_entity.id
_entity.type
_entity.pdbx_description
1 polymer ?
#
loop_
_entity_poly.entity_id
_entity_poly.type
_entity_poly.pdbx_seq_one_letter_code
_entity_poly.pdbx_strand_id
1 'polypeptide(L)'
;SSPFCFGSREASARDKPCALSRHEPKDVRPKQKYLTSSPNLYFFTPDKKPESAVVQPPVPKIFPSSERGKVAVSKIVDYLRHTTSRGSEDSGLEELCNMLDPEHKDVSMDLETYHAVMGEWIEDRKRKWEDGAIEESSASAEDLEFQVPRNVSEGAECFTLSVWENSLFLLYNQSPPLSAKKTHVRMNVTSGSLEAFGGDVSKGDMETSDLITCIADLQYNNQKLQEENSKLKLTLEAVDETNNKLLADNEHLQQQLKSIQHSVLKAKSLEEELEEARNNLNLSEEKRERILWQNKQLEKENQSLNNKVTSLQEEIIRNSMDTDGLQKKILELSKNAAQLQVQAHLYESTVVNKEASLIQKEQDIKELKLTIVECSSIIETLRAEKNKLLDNIQHMQQELISNGLSFPLLCKLSSNIPEGVNSLHCELELAQSSEIIRAEWTSLDETLDREVLLLLQGPEYAGEKFKTIMQNLVSGKASVD
;
A
#
# COMPACT_ATOMS: atom_id res chain seq x y z
N SER A 1 -12.22 -0.58 67.08
CA SER A 1 -11.94 -1.61 68.07
C SER A 1 -11.81 -2.95 67.39
N SER A 2 -10.60 -3.53 67.37
CA SER A 2 -10.31 -4.90 66.92
C SER A 2 -11.02 -5.94 67.81
N PRO A 3 -11.08 -7.21 67.38
CA PRO A 3 -9.96 -8.12 67.63
C PRO A 3 -9.55 -8.97 66.43
N PHE A 4 -8.23 -9.10 66.30
CA PHE A 4 -7.52 -10.21 65.68
C PHE A 4 -7.92 -11.56 66.31
N CYS A 5 -7.85 -12.65 65.55
CA CYS A 5 -7.02 -13.81 65.93
C CYS A 5 -6.86 -14.83 64.79
N PHE A 6 -5.61 -15.25 64.62
CA PHE A 6 -5.13 -16.43 63.92
C PHE A 6 -5.70 -17.73 64.52
N GLY A 7 -5.76 -18.82 63.74
CA GLY A 7 -5.82 -20.18 64.29
C GLY A 7 -6.32 -21.26 63.34
N SER A 8 -5.37 -21.96 62.71
CA SER A 8 -5.52 -23.15 61.86
C SER A 8 -6.18 -24.35 62.53
N ARG A 9 -6.83 -25.24 61.77
CA ARG A 9 -6.96 -26.67 62.14
C ARG A 9 -7.15 -27.64 60.96
N GLU A 10 -6.13 -28.50 60.81
CA GLU A 10 -6.10 -29.94 60.47
C GLU A 10 -6.98 -30.53 59.35
N ALA A 11 -6.37 -31.27 58.42
CA ALA A 11 -6.37 -32.74 58.45
C ALA A 11 -5.59 -33.40 57.27
N SER A 12 -4.49 -34.07 57.63
CA SER A 12 -4.11 -35.45 57.29
C SER A 12 -4.33 -36.04 55.87
N ALA A 13 -3.20 -36.17 55.16
CA ALA A 13 -2.63 -37.38 54.54
C ALA A 13 -3.47 -38.32 53.65
N ARG A 14 -2.99 -38.55 52.41
CA ARG A 14 -2.62 -39.90 51.89
C ARG A 14 -1.78 -39.84 50.61
N ASP A 15 -0.90 -40.82 50.50
CA ASP A 15 0.24 -41.02 49.60
C ASP A 15 -0.04 -41.22 48.09
N LYS A 16 0.92 -40.74 47.26
CA LYS A 16 1.60 -41.27 46.02
C LYS A 16 0.83 -42.18 45.01
N PRO A 17 1.35 -42.42 43.77
CA PRO A 17 2.12 -41.60 42.82
C PRO A 17 1.47 -41.55 41.41
N CYS A 18 1.86 -40.60 40.55
CA CYS A 18 1.37 -40.51 39.17
C CYS A 18 2.19 -41.40 38.22
N ALA A 19 1.51 -42.31 37.52
CA ALA A 19 2.01 -43.01 36.33
C ALA A 19 1.06 -42.79 35.14
N LEU A 20 1.68 -42.43 34.01
CA LEU A 20 1.29 -42.61 32.61
C LEU A 20 -0.11 -43.15 32.28
N SER A 21 -0.86 -42.40 31.46
CA SER A 21 -1.52 -42.98 30.28
C SER A 21 -1.79 -41.93 29.21
N ARG A 22 -1.45 -42.31 27.97
CA ARG A 22 -1.70 -41.61 26.71
C ARG A 22 -3.19 -41.46 26.45
N HIS A 23 -3.62 -40.31 25.94
CA HIS A 23 -4.70 -40.26 24.94
C HIS A 23 -4.56 -38.96 24.12
N GLU A 24 -4.45 -39.12 22.80
CA GLU A 24 -4.45 -38.04 21.81
C GLU A 24 -5.81 -37.34 21.73
N PRO A 25 -5.83 -36.07 21.32
CA PRO A 25 -6.91 -35.52 20.51
C PRO A 25 -6.43 -35.31 19.07
N LYS A 26 -7.04 -36.06 18.16
CA LYS A 26 -7.04 -35.80 16.72
C LYS A 26 -7.88 -34.54 16.46
N ASP A 27 -7.27 -33.50 15.90
CA ASP A 27 -8.02 -32.65 14.98
C ASP A 27 -7.12 -32.11 13.86
N VAL A 28 -7.63 -32.23 12.65
CA VAL A 28 -6.90 -32.27 11.39
C VAL A 28 -6.96 -30.89 10.76
N ARG A 29 -5.83 -30.19 10.70
CA ARG A 29 -5.68 -29.01 9.83
C ARG A 29 -5.44 -29.46 8.38
N PRO A 30 -6.20 -28.99 7.38
CA PRO A 30 -5.87 -29.25 5.99
C PRO A 30 -4.67 -28.38 5.58
N LYS A 31 -3.56 -29.03 5.24
CA LYS A 31 -2.45 -28.39 4.52
C LYS A 31 -2.92 -28.06 3.10
N GLN A 32 -3.08 -26.78 2.77
CA GLN A 32 -3.17 -26.33 1.38
C GLN A 32 -1.85 -26.63 0.68
N LYS A 33 -1.87 -27.68 -0.14
CA LYS A 33 -0.82 -28.00 -1.11
C LYS A 33 -1.04 -27.07 -2.30
N TYR A 34 -0.07 -26.20 -2.60
CA TYR A 34 0.00 -25.54 -3.89
C TYR A 34 0.30 -26.61 -4.95
N LEU A 35 -0.74 -27.13 -5.58
CA LEU A 35 -0.69 -27.89 -6.81
C LEU A 35 -1.22 -26.98 -7.92
N THR A 36 -0.32 -26.24 -8.58
CA THR A 36 -0.62 -25.62 -9.86
C THR A 36 -0.31 -26.66 -10.94
N SER A 37 -1.29 -27.50 -11.25
CA SER A 37 -1.28 -28.36 -12.42
C SER A 37 -2.32 -27.82 -13.40
N SER A 38 -1.85 -27.13 -14.45
CA SER A 38 -2.62 -26.92 -15.68
C SER A 38 -1.77 -27.43 -16.85
N PRO A 39 -2.28 -28.39 -17.64
CA PRO A 39 -1.55 -28.95 -18.77
C PRO A 39 -1.84 -28.17 -20.07
N ASN A 40 -0.86 -28.25 -20.98
CA ASN A 40 -0.93 -27.94 -22.42
C ASN A 40 -0.90 -26.46 -22.85
N LEU A 41 0.32 -25.99 -23.16
CA LEU A 41 0.53 -25.20 -24.37
C LEU A 41 1.80 -25.72 -25.07
N TYR A 42 1.62 -26.34 -26.23
CA TYR A 42 2.71 -26.69 -27.15
C TYR A 42 3.19 -25.42 -27.86
N PHE A 43 4.47 -25.08 -27.78
CA PHE A 43 5.16 -24.34 -28.85
C PHE A 43 6.65 -24.73 -28.94
N PHE A 44 7.00 -25.16 -30.15
CA PHE A 44 8.29 -25.30 -30.81
C PHE A 44 9.57 -24.80 -30.12
N THR A 45 10.59 -25.67 -30.08
CA THR A 45 12.00 -25.27 -30.07
C THR A 45 12.42 -24.75 -31.45
N PRO A 46 13.35 -23.78 -31.52
CA PRO A 46 14.72 -24.18 -31.88
C PRO A 46 15.83 -23.40 -31.17
N ASP A 47 16.98 -24.08 -31.07
CA ASP A 47 18.31 -23.59 -30.68
C ASP A 47 18.68 -22.20 -31.25
N LYS A 48 19.25 -21.35 -30.39
CA LYS A 48 20.63 -20.80 -30.50
C LYS A 48 20.85 -19.68 -29.47
N LYS A 49 21.82 -19.87 -28.58
CA LYS A 49 22.62 -18.80 -27.94
C LYS A 49 23.81 -18.46 -28.88
N PRO A 50 24.44 -17.27 -28.81
CA PRO A 50 25.00 -16.74 -27.57
C PRO A 50 24.90 -15.21 -27.35
N GLU A 51 25.28 -14.82 -26.12
CA GLU A 51 25.85 -13.52 -25.71
C GLU A 51 25.00 -12.25 -25.80
N SER A 52 24.57 -11.73 -24.65
CA SER A 52 24.99 -10.40 -24.15
C SER A 52 24.25 -10.02 -22.85
N ALA A 53 25.03 -9.55 -21.87
CA ALA A 53 24.69 -8.70 -20.72
C ALA A 53 23.51 -9.10 -19.80
N VAL A 54 23.79 -9.95 -18.81
CA VAL A 54 23.04 -9.95 -17.54
C VAL A 54 23.54 -8.77 -16.70
N VAL A 55 22.67 -7.78 -16.49
CA VAL A 55 22.85 -6.76 -15.45
C VAL A 55 22.68 -7.45 -14.10
N GLN A 56 23.76 -7.54 -13.31
CA GLN A 56 23.70 -7.93 -11.92
C GLN A 56 23.16 -6.75 -11.08
N PRO A 57 22.37 -7.01 -10.00
CA PRO A 57 22.03 -5.99 -9.02
C PRO A 57 23.29 -5.55 -8.26
N PRO A 58 23.40 -4.27 -7.84
CA PRO A 58 24.63 -3.77 -7.24
C PRO A 58 24.85 -4.38 -5.86
N VAL A 59 26.00 -5.04 -5.70
CA VAL A 59 26.59 -5.42 -4.41
C VAL A 59 26.84 -4.13 -3.61
N PRO A 60 26.58 -4.10 -2.28
CA PRO A 60 26.91 -2.94 -1.45
C PRO A 60 28.41 -2.65 -1.54
N LYS A 61 28.75 -1.45 -2.02
CA LYS A 61 30.14 -0.96 -2.02
C LYS A 61 30.60 -0.87 -0.56
N ILE A 62 31.52 -1.75 -0.18
CA ILE A 62 32.33 -1.57 1.01
C ILE A 62 33.18 -0.32 0.74
N PHE A 63 32.92 0.74 1.51
CA PHE A 63 33.69 1.98 1.44
C PHE A 63 35.16 1.71 1.81
N PRO A 64 36.13 2.26 1.05
CA PRO A 64 37.54 2.18 1.42
C PRO A 64 37.78 2.97 2.71
N SER A 65 38.49 2.33 3.63
CA SER A 65 38.71 2.72 5.02
C SER A 65 39.75 3.83 5.19
N SER A 66 39.52 5.04 4.66
CA SER A 66 40.49 6.15 4.78
C SER A 66 39.95 7.52 5.21
N GLU A 67 38.66 7.68 5.53
CA GLU A 67 38.11 8.95 6.05
C GLU A 67 37.40 8.79 7.40
N ARG A 68 38.03 8.08 8.33
CA ARG A 68 37.50 7.96 9.69
C ARG A 68 37.82 9.27 10.46
N GLY A 69 36.99 10.29 10.28
CA GLY A 69 37.06 11.52 11.08
C GLY A 69 36.69 12.84 10.39
N LYS A 70 36.33 12.85 9.10
CA LYS A 70 35.93 14.07 8.38
C LYS A 70 34.50 13.96 7.87
N VAL A 71 33.71 15.01 8.05
CA VAL A 71 32.29 15.06 7.66
C VAL A 71 32.05 16.33 6.83
N ALA A 72 31.32 16.19 5.73
CA ALA A 72 30.95 17.30 4.87
C ALA A 72 29.97 18.25 5.58
N VAL A 73 30.12 19.57 5.35
CA VAL A 73 29.30 20.62 5.98
C VAL A 73 27.82 20.41 5.70
N SER A 74 27.46 20.02 4.48
CA SER A 74 26.09 19.71 4.08
C SER A 74 25.43 18.68 4.99
N LYS A 75 26.14 17.61 5.33
CA LYS A 75 25.64 16.53 6.22
C LYS A 75 25.49 16.98 7.67
N ILE A 76 26.38 17.86 8.14
CA ILE A 76 26.31 18.42 9.49
C ILE A 76 25.09 19.35 9.59
N VAL A 77 24.91 20.24 8.61
CA VAL A 77 23.78 21.18 8.54
C VAL A 77 22.45 20.43 8.39
N ASP A 78 22.39 19.40 7.54
CA ASP A 78 21.21 18.56 7.38
C ASP A 78 20.86 17.81 8.66
N TYR A 79 21.86 17.26 9.36
CA TYR A 79 21.66 16.63 10.66
C TYR A 79 21.11 17.62 11.67
N LEU A 80 21.71 18.81 11.80
CA LEU A 80 21.25 19.86 12.70
C LEU A 80 19.84 20.32 12.38
N ARG A 81 19.49 20.45 11.09
CA ARG A 81 18.15 20.78 10.62
C ARG A 81 17.12 19.75 11.09
N HIS A 82 17.46 18.47 10.96
CA HIS A 82 16.60 17.37 11.37
C HIS A 82 16.48 17.23 12.90
N THR A 83 17.55 17.51 13.66
CA THR A 83 17.53 17.36 15.13
C THR A 83 16.92 18.57 15.84
N THR A 84 17.05 19.77 15.29
CA THR A 84 16.54 21.01 15.89
C THR A 84 15.15 21.41 15.39
N SER A 85 14.59 20.65 14.43
CA SER A 85 13.31 20.95 13.77
C SER A 85 13.24 22.38 13.18
N ARG A 86 14.39 22.94 12.79
CA ARG A 86 14.51 24.27 12.19
C ARG A 86 14.34 24.19 10.67
N GLY A 87 13.48 25.06 10.11
CA GLY A 87 13.15 25.08 8.67
C GLY A 87 14.23 25.72 7.79
N SER A 88 14.04 25.73 6.47
CA SER A 88 14.93 26.44 5.52
C SER A 88 14.86 27.97 5.62
N GLU A 89 13.93 28.51 6.39
CA GLU A 89 13.77 29.96 6.64
C GLU A 89 14.49 30.43 7.93
N ASP A 90 15.21 29.54 8.61
CA ASP A 90 15.92 29.88 9.85
C ASP A 90 17.25 30.59 9.56
N SER A 91 17.27 31.90 9.80
CA SER A 91 18.44 32.77 9.61
C SER A 91 19.66 32.35 10.44
N GLY A 92 19.48 31.60 11.53
CA GLY A 92 20.60 31.15 12.36
C GLY A 92 21.33 29.92 11.86
N LEU A 93 20.62 28.99 11.22
CA LEU A 93 21.26 27.82 10.62
C LEU A 93 22.06 28.22 9.36
N GLU A 94 21.56 29.22 8.62
CA GLU A 94 22.24 29.78 7.45
C GLU A 94 23.52 30.53 7.83
N GLU A 95 23.50 31.30 8.92
CA GLU A 95 24.69 31.95 9.48
C GLU A 95 25.75 30.93 9.93
N LEU A 96 25.34 29.85 10.59
CA LEU A 96 26.23 28.75 10.94
C LEU A 96 26.82 28.07 9.69
N CYS A 97 26.01 27.86 8.65
CA CYS A 97 26.47 27.31 7.37
C CYS A 97 27.56 28.20 6.74
N ASN A 98 27.36 29.52 6.75
CA ASN A 98 28.32 30.49 6.21
C ASN A 98 29.65 30.54 7.00
N MET A 99 29.65 30.25 8.30
CA MET A 99 30.88 30.18 9.08
C MET A 99 31.59 28.84 8.95
N LEU A 100 30.83 27.75 8.76
CA LEU A 100 31.38 26.42 8.52
C LEU A 100 31.96 26.27 7.11
N ASP A 101 31.38 26.95 6.12
CA ASP A 101 31.82 26.92 4.72
C ASP A 101 31.56 28.26 4.00
N PRO A 102 32.45 29.27 4.18
CA PRO A 102 32.28 30.60 3.58
C PRO A 102 32.30 30.62 2.05
N GLU A 103 32.84 29.57 1.42
CA GLU A 103 32.95 29.46 -0.03
C GLU A 103 31.87 28.55 -0.64
N HIS A 104 30.98 27.96 0.18
CA HIS A 104 29.96 26.98 -0.20
C HIS A 104 30.49 25.84 -1.09
N LYS A 105 31.68 25.32 -0.77
CA LYS A 105 32.35 24.23 -1.51
C LYS A 105 32.12 22.84 -0.92
N ASP A 106 31.30 22.72 0.12
CA ASP A 106 31.01 21.53 0.91
C ASP A 106 32.29 20.85 1.44
N VAL A 107 33.12 21.66 2.12
CA VAL A 107 34.40 21.20 2.66
C VAL A 107 34.18 20.12 3.72
N SER A 108 34.99 19.05 3.69
CA SER A 108 34.98 18.04 4.75
C SER A 108 35.81 18.51 5.94
N MET A 109 35.17 18.66 7.09
CA MET A 109 35.78 19.16 8.32
C MET A 109 35.98 18.05 9.35
N ASP A 110 37.06 18.15 10.12
CA ASP A 110 37.29 17.28 11.27
C ASP A 110 36.55 17.77 12.53
N LEU A 111 36.52 16.91 13.54
CA LEU A 111 35.78 17.16 14.77
C LEU A 111 36.32 18.38 15.55
N GLU A 112 37.63 18.60 15.53
CA GLU A 112 38.28 19.72 16.24
C GLU A 112 37.92 21.07 15.60
N THR A 113 37.94 21.13 14.27
CA THR A 113 37.50 22.30 13.49
C THR A 113 36.02 22.58 13.71
N TYR A 114 35.18 21.54 13.73
CA TYR A 114 33.76 21.67 14.04
C TYR A 114 33.54 22.27 15.44
N HIS A 115 34.23 21.78 16.46
CA HIS A 115 34.11 22.31 17.83
C HIS A 115 34.55 23.77 17.94
N ALA A 116 35.62 24.17 17.24
CA ALA A 116 36.10 25.54 17.24
C ALA A 116 35.06 26.50 16.63
N VAL A 117 34.56 26.20 15.42
CA VAL A 117 33.57 27.06 14.73
C VAL A 117 32.23 27.06 15.47
N MET A 118 31.80 25.91 15.99
CA MET A 118 30.57 25.83 16.77
C MET A 118 30.66 26.63 18.08
N GLY A 119 31.83 26.60 18.74
CA GLY A 119 32.10 27.41 19.92
C GLY A 119 32.02 28.91 19.63
N GLU A 120 32.64 29.36 18.54
CA GLU A 120 32.59 30.75 18.10
C GLU A 120 31.16 31.20 17.75
N TRP A 121 30.38 30.35 17.09
CA TRP A 121 28.97 30.64 16.79
C TRP A 121 28.12 30.80 18.03
N ILE A 122 28.32 29.93 19.03
CA ILE A 122 27.58 29.99 20.30
C ILE A 122 27.94 31.29 21.04
N GLU A 123 29.21 31.67 21.05
CA GLU A 123 29.65 32.95 21.63
C GLU A 123 29.07 34.15 20.86
N ASP A 124 29.03 34.11 19.53
CA ASP A 124 28.45 35.19 18.72
C ASP A 124 26.94 35.33 18.94
N ARG A 125 26.24 34.20 19.04
CA ARG A 125 24.83 34.16 19.45
C ARG A 125 24.65 34.75 20.83
N LYS A 126 25.47 34.37 21.81
CA LYS A 126 25.40 34.92 23.17
C LYS A 126 25.60 36.45 23.18
N ARG A 127 26.58 36.96 22.42
CA ARG A 127 26.81 38.41 22.28
C ARG A 127 25.63 39.14 21.65
N LYS A 128 25.02 38.61 20.59
CA LYS A 128 23.83 39.21 19.96
C LYS A 128 22.61 39.27 20.88
N TRP A 129 22.46 38.27 21.76
CA TRP A 129 21.40 38.26 22.77
C TRP A 129 21.66 39.29 23.88
N GLU A 130 22.93 39.47 24.27
CA GLU A 130 23.33 40.47 25.26
C GLU A 130 23.24 41.91 24.72
N ASP A 131 23.55 42.15 23.44
CA ASP A 131 23.42 43.47 22.78
C ASP A 131 21.95 43.82 22.44
N GLY A 132 21.11 42.84 22.07
CA GLY A 132 19.69 43.05 21.79
C GLY A 132 18.86 43.45 23.02
N ALA A 133 19.31 43.07 24.23
CA ALA A 133 18.64 43.41 25.48
C ALA A 133 18.83 44.90 25.90
N ILE A 134 19.73 45.64 25.24
CA ILE A 134 20.01 47.05 25.57
C ILE A 134 19.22 48.02 24.69
N GLU A 135 18.76 47.62 23.50
CA GLU A 135 18.04 48.51 22.56
C GLU A 135 16.51 48.52 22.70
N GLU A 136 15.87 47.50 23.32
CA GLU A 136 14.40 47.47 23.51
C GLU A 136 13.88 48.34 24.66
N SER A 137 14.75 49.03 25.41
CA SER A 137 14.32 49.95 26.47
C SER A 137 13.93 51.36 25.99
N SER A 138 13.89 51.65 24.68
CA SER A 138 13.68 53.03 24.20
C SER A 138 12.63 53.28 23.11
N ALA A 139 11.76 52.32 22.77
CA ALA A 139 10.67 52.57 21.83
C ALA A 139 9.30 52.64 22.53
N SER A 140 8.82 53.87 22.65
CA SER A 140 7.52 54.30 23.18
C SER A 140 6.33 53.54 22.57
N ALA A 141 5.40 53.15 23.43
CA ALA A 141 4.07 52.70 23.05
C ALA A 141 3.29 53.84 22.38
N GLU A 142 2.86 53.64 21.14
CA GLU A 142 1.56 54.09 20.64
C GLU A 142 1.28 53.53 19.23
N ASP A 143 0.10 52.94 19.12
CA ASP A 143 -0.76 52.74 17.95
C ASP A 143 -0.46 51.74 16.81
N LEU A 144 -1.43 50.80 16.73
CA LEU A 144 -2.14 50.27 15.56
C LEU A 144 -1.58 49.06 14.80
N GLU A 145 -2.24 47.94 15.12
CA GLU A 145 -2.99 47.04 14.24
C GLU A 145 -2.26 46.22 13.15
N PHE A 146 -2.60 44.93 13.19
CA PHE A 146 -2.48 43.92 12.14
C PHE A 146 -1.09 43.33 11.90
N GLN A 147 -0.73 42.35 12.73
CA GLN A 147 -0.33 41.02 12.23
C GLN A 147 -0.30 39.97 13.35
N VAL A 148 -0.82 38.79 13.00
CA VAL A 148 -0.89 37.58 13.82
C VAL A 148 0.49 37.22 14.37
N PRO A 149 0.69 37.01 15.68
CA PRO A 149 1.93 36.45 16.19
C PRO A 149 2.01 34.99 15.72
N ARG A 150 2.91 34.73 14.77
CA ARG A 150 3.32 33.37 14.42
C ARG A 150 4.11 32.86 15.62
N ASN A 151 3.59 31.82 16.27
CA ASN A 151 4.22 31.14 17.40
C ASN A 151 5.67 30.78 17.07
N VAL A 152 6.64 31.55 17.57
CA VAL A 152 8.02 31.12 17.67
C VAL A 152 8.13 30.34 18.97
N SER A 153 8.47 29.07 18.86
CA SER A 153 8.75 28.19 19.97
C SER A 153 10.07 28.63 20.61
N GLU A 154 10.03 29.57 21.55
CA GLU A 154 11.17 29.93 22.42
C GLU A 154 11.34 28.94 23.59
N GLY A 155 10.92 27.69 23.41
CA GLY A 155 11.00 26.62 24.42
C GLY A 155 12.20 25.67 24.26
N ALA A 156 13.00 25.83 23.21
CA ALA A 156 14.05 24.86 22.86
C ALA A 156 15.49 25.38 23.03
N GLU A 157 15.69 26.67 23.31
CA GLU A 157 17.05 27.26 23.34
C GLU A 157 17.72 27.24 24.73
N CYS A 158 17.00 26.82 25.77
CA CYS A 158 17.54 26.73 27.14
C CYS A 158 18.16 25.35 27.48
N PHE A 159 17.91 24.31 26.67
CA PHE A 159 18.33 22.94 26.99
C PHE A 159 19.76 22.58 26.55
N THR A 160 20.40 23.38 25.69
CA THR A 160 21.74 23.08 25.16
C THR A 160 22.88 23.72 25.96
N LEU A 161 22.61 24.79 26.72
CA LEU A 161 23.60 25.44 27.60
C LEU A 161 23.89 24.62 28.88
N SER A 162 22.87 23.96 29.43
CA SER A 162 22.98 23.22 30.70
C SER A 162 23.86 21.95 30.62
N VAL A 163 24.04 21.40 29.42
CA VAL A 163 24.90 20.21 29.20
C VAL A 163 26.39 20.60 29.20
N TRP A 164 26.72 21.85 28.85
CA TRP A 164 28.10 22.33 28.69
C TRP A 164 28.61 23.05 29.94
N GLU A 165 27.72 23.67 30.73
CA GLU A 165 28.04 24.32 32.01
C GLU A 165 28.56 23.33 33.07
N ASN A 166 28.09 22.07 33.04
CA ASN A 166 28.48 21.05 34.03
C ASN A 166 29.91 20.53 33.87
N SER A 167 30.51 20.58 32.67
CA SER A 167 31.88 20.11 32.45
C SER A 167 32.96 21.09 32.95
N LEU A 168 32.66 22.39 33.02
CA LEU A 168 33.63 23.41 33.44
C LEU A 168 33.69 23.58 34.97
N PHE A 169 32.60 23.28 35.68
CA PHE A 169 32.49 23.47 37.12
C PHE A 169 33.34 22.47 37.94
N LEU A 170 33.64 21.30 37.39
CA LEU A 170 34.40 20.24 38.07
C LEU A 170 35.92 20.50 38.12
N LEU A 171 36.44 21.44 37.33
CA LEU A 171 37.88 21.74 37.25
C LEU A 171 38.37 22.77 38.27
N TYR A 172 37.46 23.52 38.93
CA TYR A 172 37.85 24.70 39.72
C TYR A 172 37.86 24.50 41.24
N ASN A 173 37.37 23.37 41.75
CA ASN A 173 37.20 23.17 43.20
C ASN A 173 38.13 22.07 43.74
N GLN A 174 39.41 22.41 43.92
CA GLN A 174 40.33 21.62 44.73
C GLN A 174 41.13 22.54 45.65
N SER A 175 40.60 22.77 46.86
CA SER A 175 41.30 23.46 47.95
C SER A 175 41.70 22.46 49.06
N PRO A 176 42.80 22.70 49.80
CA PRO A 176 43.42 21.72 50.69
C PRO A 176 42.86 21.75 52.13
N PRO A 177 43.03 20.69 52.93
CA PRO A 177 42.53 20.65 54.30
C PRO A 177 43.43 21.44 55.25
N LEU A 178 42.80 22.29 56.07
CA LEU A 178 43.40 22.97 57.22
C LEU A 178 43.88 21.94 58.26
N SER A 179 45.19 21.86 58.49
CA SER A 179 45.77 21.07 59.59
C SER A 179 45.52 21.79 60.93
N ALA A 180 44.83 21.14 61.85
CA ALA A 180 44.75 21.58 63.24
C ALA A 180 46.13 21.45 63.91
N LYS A 181 46.75 22.59 64.20
CA LYS A 181 48.00 22.68 64.96
C LYS A 181 47.73 22.23 66.40
N LYS A 182 48.34 21.12 66.81
CA LYS A 182 48.42 20.70 68.22
C LYS A 182 49.29 21.72 68.95
N THR A 183 48.67 22.66 69.65
CA THR A 183 49.36 23.57 70.57
C THR A 183 49.89 22.74 71.74
N HIS A 184 51.15 22.32 71.63
CA HIS A 184 51.88 21.87 72.80
C HIS A 184 52.15 23.12 73.65
N VAL A 185 51.36 23.32 74.70
CA VAL A 185 51.71 24.22 75.79
C VAL A 185 52.93 23.61 76.46
N ARG A 186 54.12 23.99 75.97
CA ARG A 186 55.37 23.85 76.71
C ARG A 186 55.25 24.82 77.87
N MET A 187 54.99 24.29 79.06
CA MET A 187 55.18 25.06 80.28
C MET A 187 56.67 25.35 80.39
N ASN A 188 57.08 26.54 79.95
CA ASN A 188 58.37 27.10 80.30
C ASN A 188 58.33 27.38 81.80
N VAL A 189 58.84 26.46 82.60
CA VAL A 189 59.16 26.70 84.01
C VAL A 189 60.26 27.75 84.02
N THR A 190 59.88 29.02 84.05
CA THR A 190 60.77 30.11 84.39
C THR A 190 60.82 30.11 85.90
N SER A 191 61.90 29.57 86.45
CA SER A 191 62.28 29.69 87.85
C SER A 191 62.40 31.17 88.19
N GLY A 192 61.30 31.76 88.68
CA GLY A 192 61.28 33.12 89.21
C GLY A 192 62.00 33.15 90.55
N SER A 193 63.09 33.92 90.59
CA SER A 193 63.86 34.39 91.74
C SER A 193 63.33 34.01 93.12
N LEU A 194 63.99 33.02 93.72
CA LEU A 194 64.04 32.84 95.17
C LEU A 194 65.15 33.74 95.71
N GLU A 195 64.86 35.02 95.88
CA GLU A 195 65.69 35.92 96.68
C GLU A 195 64.82 36.70 97.66
N ALA A 196 65.36 36.86 98.87
CA ALA A 196 64.82 37.63 100.00
C ALA A 196 63.68 36.98 100.79
N PHE A 197 64.05 36.10 101.72
CA PHE A 197 63.80 36.30 103.15
C PHE A 197 64.91 35.61 103.95
N GLY A 198 66.11 36.22 103.92
CA GLY A 198 67.07 36.08 105.00
C GLY A 198 66.59 36.96 106.15
N GLY A 199 65.69 36.42 106.96
CA GLY A 199 65.21 37.04 108.20
C GLY A 199 65.91 36.40 109.38
N ASP A 200 66.61 37.25 110.13
CA ASP A 200 67.48 37.01 111.28
C ASP A 200 67.16 35.78 112.14
N VAL A 201 68.20 34.96 112.40
CA VAL A 201 68.17 33.92 113.44
C VAL A 201 67.98 34.62 114.78
N SER A 202 66.75 34.56 115.31
CA SER A 202 66.45 34.94 116.68
C SER A 202 67.32 34.10 117.61
N LYS A 203 68.34 34.75 118.17
CA LYS A 203 69.26 34.22 119.18
C LYS A 203 68.58 34.30 120.56
N GLY A 204 67.41 33.69 120.68
CA GLY A 204 66.80 33.28 121.95
C GLY A 204 66.90 31.77 122.02
N ASP A 205 67.21 31.20 123.19
CA ASP A 205 67.42 29.77 123.41
C ASP A 205 66.29 28.93 122.80
N MET A 206 66.46 28.50 121.55
CA MET A 206 65.65 27.47 120.92
C MET A 206 66.13 26.17 121.56
N GLU A 207 65.41 25.72 122.59
CA GLU A 207 65.68 24.43 123.22
C GLU A 207 65.67 23.36 122.14
N THR A 208 66.61 22.42 122.18
CA THR A 208 66.76 21.32 121.19
C THR A 208 65.42 20.64 120.85
N SER A 209 64.46 20.67 121.77
CA SER A 209 63.07 20.22 121.61
C SER A 209 62.26 20.94 120.51
N ASP A 210 62.36 22.25 120.37
CA ASP A 210 61.60 23.03 119.37
C ASP A 210 62.12 22.78 117.95
N LEU A 211 63.45 22.64 117.81
CA LEU A 211 64.08 22.24 116.56
C LEU A 211 63.70 20.80 116.16
N ILE A 212 63.66 19.86 117.11
CA ILE A 212 63.21 18.48 116.88
C ILE A 212 61.75 18.46 116.41
N THR A 213 60.86 19.24 117.05
CA THR A 213 59.44 19.36 116.65
C THR A 213 59.32 19.91 115.22
N CYS A 214 60.04 20.98 114.89
CA CYS A 214 60.05 21.55 113.54
C CYS A 214 60.57 20.56 112.49
N ILE A 215 61.63 19.81 112.81
CA ILE A 215 62.18 18.77 111.93
C ILE A 215 61.15 17.65 111.72
N ALA A 216 60.44 17.21 112.77
CA ALA A 216 59.41 16.18 112.67
C ALA A 216 58.22 16.63 111.80
N ASP A 217 57.75 17.88 111.94
CA ASP A 217 56.69 18.45 111.12
C ASP A 217 57.11 18.58 109.65
N LEU A 218 58.34 19.02 109.38
CA LEU A 218 58.87 19.09 108.03
C LEU A 218 59.02 17.70 107.39
N GLN A 219 59.50 16.70 108.14
CA GLN A 219 59.58 15.32 107.69
C GLN A 219 58.19 14.75 107.37
N TYR A 220 57.21 15.00 108.25
CA TYR A 220 55.83 14.62 108.03
C TYR A 220 55.23 15.30 106.79
N ASN A 221 55.44 16.60 106.64
CA ASN A 221 54.98 17.35 105.47
C ASN A 221 55.66 16.87 104.18
N ASN A 222 56.95 16.54 104.20
CA ASN A 222 57.66 16.00 103.06
C ASN A 222 57.12 14.62 102.66
N GLN A 223 56.91 13.72 103.63
CA GLN A 223 56.30 12.40 103.40
C GLN A 223 54.90 12.54 102.79
N LYS A 224 54.06 13.44 103.33
CA LYS A 224 52.73 13.74 102.80
C LYS A 224 52.79 14.29 101.37
N LEU A 225 53.73 15.19 101.08
CA LEU A 225 53.96 15.69 99.71
C LEU A 225 54.43 14.57 98.76
N GLN A 226 55.24 13.64 99.24
CA GLN A 226 55.71 12.49 98.45
C GLN A 226 54.57 11.51 98.14
N GLU A 227 53.67 11.28 99.09
CA GLU A 227 52.45 10.49 98.90
C GLU A 227 51.50 11.15 97.90
N GLU A 228 51.23 12.45 98.04
CA GLU A 228 50.41 13.20 97.07
C GLU A 228 51.06 13.25 95.68
N ASN A 229 52.39 13.42 95.59
CA ASN A 229 53.10 13.32 94.31
C ASN A 229 52.98 11.94 93.67
N SER A 230 53.07 10.87 94.47
CA SER A 230 52.91 9.50 93.99
C SER A 230 51.48 9.26 93.49
N LYS A 231 50.48 9.79 94.20
CA LYS A 231 49.08 9.74 93.80
C LYS A 231 48.82 10.53 92.52
N LEU A 232 49.35 11.75 92.41
CA LEU A 232 49.25 12.57 91.20
C LEU A 232 49.89 11.87 90.00
N LYS A 233 51.04 11.22 90.19
CA LYS A 233 51.70 10.43 89.14
C LYS A 233 50.83 9.28 88.65
N LEU A 234 50.23 8.49 89.56
CA LEU A 234 49.29 7.43 89.18
C LEU A 234 48.07 7.98 88.45
N THR A 235 47.53 9.12 88.89
CA THR A 235 46.39 9.75 88.19
C THR A 235 46.79 10.26 86.81
N LEU A 236 48.02 10.79 86.65
CA LEU A 236 48.55 11.25 85.38
C LEU A 236 48.74 10.06 84.42
N GLU A 237 49.35 8.97 84.87
CA GLU A 237 49.51 7.74 84.09
C GLU A 237 48.14 7.16 83.65
N ALA A 238 47.14 7.16 84.55
CA ALA A 238 45.78 6.74 84.20
C ALA A 238 45.14 7.67 83.15
N VAL A 239 45.31 8.99 83.28
CA VAL A 239 44.83 9.96 82.29
C VAL A 239 45.55 9.78 80.95
N ASP A 240 46.86 9.59 80.94
CA ASP A 240 47.64 9.38 79.72
C ASP A 240 47.20 8.10 78.99
N GLU A 241 46.95 7.01 79.72
CA GLU A 241 46.42 5.77 79.14
C GLU A 241 45.02 5.99 78.52
N THR A 242 44.13 6.70 79.23
CA THR A 242 42.80 7.01 78.65
C THR A 242 42.90 7.91 77.42
N ASN A 243 43.85 8.84 77.38
CA ASN A 243 44.05 9.75 76.24
C ASN A 243 44.63 9.00 75.03
N ASN A 244 45.56 8.08 75.23
CA ASN A 244 46.08 7.20 74.18
C ASN A 244 44.98 6.32 73.58
N LYS A 245 44.10 5.77 74.42
CA LYS A 245 42.93 5.02 73.96
C LYS A 245 41.99 5.90 73.11
N LEU A 246 41.68 7.11 73.58
CA LEU A 246 40.84 8.04 72.81
C LEU A 246 41.48 8.46 71.48
N LEU A 247 42.81 8.60 71.43
CA LEU A 247 43.53 8.87 70.19
C LEU A 247 43.35 7.71 69.19
N ALA A 248 43.53 6.47 69.65
CA ALA A 248 43.35 5.28 68.81
C ALA A 248 41.89 5.15 68.32
N ASP A 249 40.91 5.41 69.18
CA ASP A 249 39.49 5.42 68.82
C ASP A 249 39.20 6.53 67.76
N ASN A 250 39.83 7.71 67.89
CA ASN A 250 39.69 8.79 66.92
C ASN A 250 40.29 8.41 65.55
N GLU A 251 41.48 7.80 65.53
CA GLU A 251 42.10 7.31 64.31
C GLU A 251 41.24 6.22 63.64
N HIS A 252 40.66 5.31 64.42
CA HIS A 252 39.74 4.29 63.91
C HIS A 252 38.49 4.91 63.28
N LEU A 253 37.86 5.87 63.97
CA LEU A 253 36.70 6.60 63.44
C LEU A 253 37.03 7.37 62.16
N GLN A 254 38.22 7.98 62.07
CA GLN A 254 38.67 8.64 60.86
C GLN A 254 38.85 7.66 59.68
N GLN A 255 39.40 6.47 59.93
CA GLN A 255 39.52 5.43 58.92
C GLN A 255 38.13 4.93 58.47
N GLN A 256 37.21 4.73 59.41
CA GLN A 256 35.82 4.37 59.10
C GLN A 256 35.16 5.45 58.24
N LEU A 257 35.31 6.73 58.60
CA LEU A 257 34.75 7.85 57.84
C LEU A 257 35.27 7.86 56.39
N LYS A 258 36.58 7.65 56.18
CA LYS A 258 37.16 7.55 54.83
C LYS A 258 36.61 6.37 54.04
N SER A 259 36.44 5.21 54.67
CA SER A 259 35.84 4.03 54.02
C SER A 259 34.38 4.29 53.64
N ILE A 260 33.61 4.92 54.54
CA ILE A 260 32.22 5.30 54.27
C ILE A 260 32.17 6.31 53.13
N GLN A 261 32.99 7.36 53.14
CA GLN A 261 33.07 8.34 52.06
C GLN A 261 33.37 7.69 50.71
N HIS A 262 34.36 6.79 50.64
CA HIS A 262 34.66 6.04 49.42
C HIS A 262 33.48 5.19 48.96
N SER A 263 32.79 4.51 49.88
CA SER A 263 31.59 3.72 49.55
C SER A 263 30.43 4.59 49.03
N VAL A 264 30.25 5.80 49.56
CA VAL A 264 29.23 6.76 49.12
C VAL A 264 29.52 7.27 47.71
N LEU A 265 30.78 7.60 47.40
CA LEU A 265 31.17 8.00 46.05
C LEU A 265 30.90 6.88 45.03
N LYS A 266 31.23 5.63 45.38
CA LYS A 266 30.91 4.49 44.54
C LYS A 266 29.40 4.31 44.35
N ALA A 267 28.60 4.49 45.39
CA ALA A 267 27.14 4.42 45.29
C ALA A 267 26.57 5.49 44.35
N LYS A 268 27.08 6.73 44.41
CA LYS A 268 26.67 7.82 43.49
C LYS A 268 26.97 7.52 42.03
N SER A 269 28.18 7.01 41.74
CA SER A 269 28.54 6.60 40.38
C SER A 269 27.63 5.49 39.85
N LEU A 270 27.27 4.50 40.68
CA LEU A 270 26.32 3.45 40.28
C LEU A 270 24.89 3.98 40.10
N GLU A 271 24.50 5.01 40.85
CA GLU A 271 23.21 5.70 40.69
C GLU A 271 23.13 6.41 39.34
N GLU A 272 24.20 7.09 38.92
CA GLU A 272 24.31 7.71 37.59
C GLU A 272 24.25 6.65 36.48
N GLU A 273 24.99 5.54 36.59
CA GLU A 273 24.94 4.43 35.63
C GLU A 273 23.53 3.82 35.53
N LEU A 274 22.82 3.68 36.66
CA LEU A 274 21.43 3.19 36.68
C LEU A 274 20.47 4.16 35.98
N GLU A 275 20.66 5.46 36.17
CA GLU A 275 19.81 6.46 35.54
C GLU A 275 20.06 6.54 34.02
N GLU A 276 21.31 6.42 33.58
CA GLU A 276 21.65 6.28 32.16
C GLU A 276 21.01 5.02 31.55
N ALA A 277 21.10 3.88 32.25
CA ALA A 277 20.47 2.64 31.80
C ALA A 277 18.94 2.76 31.71
N ARG A 278 18.29 3.46 32.64
CA ARG A 278 16.85 3.76 32.60
C ARG A 278 16.49 4.62 31.39
N ASN A 279 17.24 5.68 31.13
CA ASN A 279 17.01 6.56 29.97
C ASN A 279 17.16 5.80 28.64
N ASN A 280 18.18 4.95 28.54
CA ASN A 280 18.39 4.08 27.37
C ASN A 280 17.26 3.07 27.18
N LEU A 281 16.76 2.47 28.26
CA LEU A 281 15.60 1.57 28.23
C LEU A 281 14.35 2.31 27.72
N ASN A 282 14.04 3.48 28.28
CA ASN A 282 12.89 4.29 27.89
C ASN A 282 12.95 4.66 26.40
N LEU A 283 14.11 5.13 25.91
CA LEU A 283 14.31 5.45 24.49
C LEU A 283 14.12 4.21 23.59
N SER A 284 14.60 3.05 24.03
CA SER A 284 14.42 1.79 23.29
C SER A 284 12.96 1.35 23.28
N GLU A 285 12.22 1.53 24.37
CA GLU A 285 10.79 1.25 24.45
C GLU A 285 9.97 2.16 23.54
N GLU A 286 10.27 3.46 23.48
CA GLU A 286 9.64 4.39 22.54
C GLU A 286 9.91 4.01 21.07
N LYS A 287 11.13 3.59 20.75
CA LYS A 287 11.48 3.08 19.41
C LYS A 287 10.68 1.80 19.09
N ARG A 288 10.57 0.87 20.04
CA ARG A 288 9.75 -0.34 19.93
C ARG A 288 8.30 0.00 19.64
N GLU A 289 7.73 0.98 20.34
CA GLU A 289 6.34 1.41 20.15
C GLU A 289 6.09 2.06 18.79
N ARG A 290 7.01 2.90 18.31
CA ARG A 290 6.95 3.45 16.95
C ARG A 290 6.95 2.35 15.88
N ILE A 291 7.84 1.37 16.01
CA ILE A 291 7.91 0.22 15.09
C ILE A 291 6.62 -0.61 15.16
N LEU A 292 6.07 -0.83 16.36
CA LEU A 292 4.80 -1.55 16.53
C LEU A 292 3.64 -0.82 15.85
N TRP A 293 3.56 0.51 15.98
CA TRP A 293 2.54 1.31 15.32
C TRP A 293 2.68 1.23 13.79
N GLN A 294 3.91 1.37 13.27
CA GLN A 294 4.19 1.25 11.85
C GLN A 294 3.83 -0.14 11.30
N ASN A 295 4.18 -1.21 12.02
CA ASN A 295 3.80 -2.57 11.64
C ASN A 295 2.29 -2.76 11.59
N LYS A 296 1.56 -2.23 12.58
CA LYS A 296 0.09 -2.27 12.60
C LYS A 296 -0.53 -1.51 11.43
N GLN A 297 0.07 -0.40 11.02
CA GLN A 297 -0.38 0.36 9.85
C GLN A 297 -0.13 -0.42 8.55
N LEU A 298 1.08 -0.97 8.35
CA LEU A 298 1.41 -1.80 7.21
C LEU A 298 0.53 -3.06 7.13
N GLU A 299 0.16 -3.64 8.26
CA GLU A 299 -0.75 -4.78 8.32
C GLU A 299 -2.15 -4.41 7.80
N LYS A 300 -2.68 -3.23 8.14
CA LYS A 300 -3.95 -2.73 7.59
C LYS A 300 -3.86 -2.48 6.08
N GLU A 301 -2.76 -1.89 5.62
CA GLU A 301 -2.52 -1.65 4.18
C GLU A 301 -2.43 -2.97 3.41
N ASN A 302 -1.71 -3.96 3.95
CA ASN A 302 -1.65 -5.30 3.38
C ASN A 302 -3.04 -5.97 3.33
N GLN A 303 -3.85 -5.86 4.39
CA GLN A 303 -5.22 -6.36 4.38
C GLN A 303 -6.08 -5.66 3.30
N SER A 304 -5.96 -4.34 3.17
CA SER A 304 -6.66 -3.56 2.13
C SER A 304 -6.25 -3.97 0.71
N LEU A 305 -4.95 -4.11 0.46
CA LEU A 305 -4.42 -4.57 -0.81
C LEU A 305 -4.89 -6.00 -1.12
N ASN A 306 -4.88 -6.89 -0.13
CA ASN A 306 -5.36 -8.25 -0.30
C ASN A 306 -6.85 -8.27 -0.69
N ASN A 307 -7.68 -7.47 -0.05
CA ASN A 307 -9.09 -7.33 -0.41
C ASN A 307 -9.28 -6.81 -1.85
N LYS A 308 -8.45 -5.85 -2.29
CA LYS A 308 -8.46 -5.36 -3.67
C LYS A 308 -8.06 -6.43 -4.68
N VAL A 309 -7.05 -7.24 -4.36
CA VAL A 309 -6.64 -8.39 -5.18
C VAL A 309 -7.79 -9.38 -5.30
N THR A 310 -8.47 -9.72 -4.21
CA THR A 310 -9.63 -10.63 -4.25
C THR A 310 -10.77 -10.06 -5.10
N SER A 311 -11.12 -8.78 -4.93
CA SER A 311 -12.15 -8.13 -5.73
C SER A 311 -11.83 -8.12 -7.23
N LEU A 312 -10.56 -7.86 -7.60
CA LEU A 312 -10.11 -7.93 -8.99
C LEU A 312 -10.14 -9.36 -9.54
N GLN A 313 -9.79 -10.36 -8.74
CA GLN A 313 -9.89 -11.77 -9.14
C GLN A 313 -11.35 -12.17 -9.41
N GLU A 314 -12.30 -11.71 -8.60
CA GLU A 314 -13.73 -11.93 -8.83
C GLU A 314 -14.22 -11.27 -10.12
N GLU A 315 -13.76 -10.04 -10.41
CA GLU A 315 -14.06 -9.32 -11.66
C GLU A 315 -13.51 -10.07 -12.88
N ILE A 316 -12.28 -10.59 -12.80
CA ILE A 316 -11.68 -11.40 -13.87
C ILE A 316 -12.50 -12.65 -14.14
N ILE A 317 -12.97 -13.34 -13.10
CA ILE A 317 -13.82 -14.53 -13.24
C ILE A 317 -15.15 -14.17 -13.92
N ARG A 318 -15.81 -13.08 -13.49
CA ARG A 318 -17.04 -12.60 -14.13
C ARG A 318 -16.83 -12.29 -15.61
N ASN A 319 -15.80 -11.52 -15.94
CA ASN A 319 -15.49 -11.16 -17.33
C ASN A 319 -15.16 -12.38 -18.19
N SER A 320 -14.50 -13.40 -17.62
CA SER A 320 -14.26 -14.67 -18.30
C SER A 320 -15.58 -15.37 -18.65
N MET A 321 -16.53 -15.43 -17.71
CA MET A 321 -17.83 -16.05 -17.95
C MET A 321 -18.64 -15.31 -19.02
N ASP A 322 -18.62 -13.98 -19.00
CA ASP A 322 -19.29 -13.15 -20.01
C ASP A 322 -18.66 -13.33 -21.39
N THR A 323 -17.33 -13.40 -21.45
CA THR A 323 -16.59 -13.67 -22.69
C THR A 323 -16.95 -15.04 -23.26
N ASP A 324 -17.02 -16.08 -22.43
CA ASP A 324 -17.43 -17.42 -22.84
C ASP A 324 -18.89 -17.43 -23.37
N GLY A 325 -19.78 -16.67 -22.72
CA GLY A 325 -21.16 -16.49 -23.16
C GLY A 325 -21.25 -15.82 -24.53
N LEU A 326 -20.48 -14.76 -24.76
CA LEU A 326 -20.39 -14.08 -26.05
C LEU A 326 -19.79 -14.98 -27.14
N GLN A 327 -18.74 -15.74 -26.82
CA GLN A 327 -18.15 -16.70 -27.77
C GLN A 327 -19.16 -17.75 -28.22
N LYS A 328 -19.96 -18.32 -27.29
CA LYS A 328 -21.04 -19.24 -27.65
C LYS A 328 -22.06 -18.60 -28.60
N LYS A 329 -22.46 -17.35 -28.33
CA LYS A 329 -23.39 -16.61 -29.18
C LYS A 329 -22.81 -16.32 -30.57
N ILE A 330 -21.52 -15.97 -30.66
CA ILE A 330 -20.82 -15.76 -31.93
C ILE A 330 -20.80 -17.06 -32.74
N LEU A 331 -20.49 -18.20 -32.12
CA LEU A 331 -20.48 -19.50 -32.79
C LEU A 331 -21.86 -19.88 -33.33
N GLU A 332 -22.92 -19.65 -32.54
CA GLU A 332 -24.28 -19.93 -32.97
C GLU A 332 -24.73 -19.03 -34.13
N LEU A 333 -24.45 -17.72 -34.06
CA LEU A 333 -24.72 -16.79 -35.16
C LEU A 333 -23.92 -17.15 -36.41
N SER A 334 -22.65 -17.56 -36.27
CA SER A 334 -21.82 -18.01 -37.39
C SER A 334 -22.39 -19.27 -38.05
N LYS A 335 -22.90 -20.22 -37.26
CA LYS A 335 -23.57 -21.42 -37.78
C LYS A 335 -24.83 -21.05 -38.56
N ASN A 336 -25.66 -20.16 -38.03
CA ASN A 336 -26.88 -19.69 -38.70
C ASN A 336 -26.55 -18.94 -40.00
N ALA A 337 -25.52 -18.09 -39.99
CA ALA A 337 -25.07 -17.39 -41.19
C ALA A 337 -24.61 -18.36 -42.29
N ALA A 338 -23.85 -19.41 -41.94
CA ALA A 338 -23.44 -20.44 -42.90
C ALA A 338 -24.63 -21.21 -43.48
N GLN A 339 -25.63 -21.54 -42.65
CA GLN A 339 -26.87 -22.19 -43.12
C GLN A 339 -27.65 -21.31 -44.09
N LEU A 340 -27.80 -20.02 -43.76
CA LEU A 340 -28.47 -19.05 -44.65
C LEU A 340 -27.68 -18.85 -45.95
N GLN A 341 -26.35 -18.86 -45.93
CA GLN A 341 -25.53 -18.79 -47.12
C GLN A 341 -25.73 -19.99 -48.05
N VAL A 342 -25.81 -21.20 -47.50
CA VAL A 342 -26.14 -22.41 -48.27
C VAL A 342 -27.55 -22.31 -48.88
N GLN A 343 -28.52 -21.84 -48.10
CA GLN A 343 -29.88 -21.64 -48.58
C GLN A 343 -29.96 -20.62 -49.72
N ALA A 344 -29.23 -19.50 -49.61
CA ALA A 344 -29.15 -18.50 -50.67
C ALA A 344 -28.57 -19.08 -51.96
N HIS A 345 -27.48 -19.85 -51.88
CA HIS A 345 -26.88 -20.50 -53.06
C HIS A 345 -27.83 -21.52 -53.71
N LEU A 346 -28.63 -22.25 -52.93
CA LEU A 346 -29.65 -23.16 -53.46
C LEU A 346 -30.74 -22.42 -54.25
N TYR A 347 -31.24 -21.31 -53.71
CA TYR A 347 -32.22 -20.48 -54.41
C TYR A 347 -31.63 -19.83 -55.66
N GLU A 348 -30.40 -19.32 -55.59
CA GLU A 348 -29.69 -18.75 -56.73
C GLU A 348 -29.57 -19.77 -57.88
N SER A 349 -29.13 -21.00 -57.57
CA SER A 349 -29.07 -22.09 -58.56
C SER A 349 -30.45 -22.41 -59.16
N THR A 350 -31.49 -22.40 -58.34
CA THR A 350 -32.86 -22.66 -58.80
C THR A 350 -33.35 -21.56 -59.75
N VAL A 351 -33.07 -20.29 -59.42
CA VAL A 351 -33.42 -19.13 -60.26
C VAL A 351 -32.67 -19.20 -61.60
N VAL A 352 -31.36 -19.48 -61.59
CA VAL A 352 -30.56 -19.63 -62.82
C VAL A 352 -31.10 -20.75 -63.71
N ASN A 353 -31.52 -21.89 -63.13
CA ASN A 353 -32.12 -22.98 -63.90
C ASN A 353 -33.47 -22.57 -64.52
N LYS A 354 -34.30 -21.81 -63.78
CA LYS A 354 -35.57 -21.29 -64.29
C LYS A 354 -35.37 -20.26 -65.40
N GLU A 355 -34.38 -19.39 -65.25
CA GLU A 355 -33.98 -18.40 -66.26
C GLU A 355 -33.54 -19.08 -67.57
N ALA A 356 -32.68 -20.11 -67.48
CA ALA A 356 -32.27 -20.89 -68.64
C ALA A 356 -33.47 -21.55 -69.36
N SER A 357 -34.41 -22.12 -68.59
CA SER A 357 -35.64 -22.70 -69.16
C SER A 357 -36.53 -21.65 -69.80
N LEU A 358 -36.61 -20.45 -69.23
CA LEU A 358 -37.38 -19.33 -69.78
C LEU A 358 -36.78 -18.84 -71.11
N ILE A 359 -35.46 -18.65 -71.16
CA ILE A 359 -34.72 -18.28 -72.38
C ILE A 359 -34.95 -19.31 -73.50
N GLN A 360 -34.91 -20.60 -73.17
CA GLN A 360 -35.18 -21.65 -74.15
C GLN A 360 -36.60 -21.53 -74.71
N LYS A 361 -37.61 -21.39 -73.84
CA LYS A 361 -39.00 -21.20 -74.28
C LYS A 361 -39.16 -19.95 -75.15
N GLU A 362 -38.46 -18.87 -74.85
CA GLU A 362 -38.48 -17.68 -75.68
C GLU A 362 -37.88 -17.92 -77.07
N GLN A 363 -36.81 -18.72 -77.16
CA GLN A 363 -36.23 -19.12 -78.44
C GLN A 363 -37.20 -19.99 -79.25
N ASP A 364 -37.86 -20.96 -78.63
CA ASP A 364 -38.87 -21.81 -79.27
C ASP A 364 -40.05 -20.96 -79.79
N ILE A 365 -40.48 -19.95 -79.02
CA ILE A 365 -41.51 -18.99 -79.45
C ILE A 365 -41.05 -18.20 -80.67
N LYS A 366 -39.79 -17.76 -80.73
CA LYS A 366 -39.24 -17.04 -81.90
C LYS A 366 -39.23 -17.93 -83.14
N GLU A 367 -38.85 -19.20 -82.99
CA GLU A 367 -38.88 -20.18 -84.08
C GLU A 367 -40.32 -20.44 -84.58
N LEU A 368 -41.27 -20.66 -83.65
CA LEU A 368 -42.69 -20.81 -84.00
C LEU A 368 -43.25 -19.58 -84.71
N LYS A 369 -42.85 -18.37 -84.32
CA LYS A 369 -43.25 -17.15 -85.04
C LYS A 369 -42.73 -17.13 -86.47
N LEU A 370 -41.49 -17.56 -86.71
CA LEU A 370 -40.91 -17.65 -88.06
C LEU A 370 -41.68 -18.66 -88.92
N THR A 371 -41.99 -19.85 -88.39
CA THR A 371 -42.75 -20.87 -89.13
C THR A 371 -44.18 -20.41 -89.46
N ILE A 372 -44.83 -19.64 -88.57
CA ILE A 372 -46.13 -19.02 -88.87
C ILE A 372 -46.03 -18.03 -90.05
N VAL A 373 -44.97 -17.22 -90.10
CA VAL A 373 -44.75 -16.29 -91.21
C VAL A 373 -44.52 -17.04 -92.53
N GLU A 374 -43.74 -18.12 -92.50
CA GLU A 374 -43.53 -18.99 -93.67
C GLU A 374 -44.83 -19.62 -94.16
N CYS A 375 -45.60 -20.24 -93.26
CA CYS A 375 -46.93 -20.79 -93.55
C CYS A 375 -47.87 -19.73 -94.12
N SER A 376 -47.86 -18.51 -93.56
CA SER A 376 -48.67 -17.39 -94.05
C SER A 376 -48.29 -17.02 -95.48
N SER A 377 -46.99 -16.98 -95.79
CA SER A 377 -46.49 -16.75 -97.15
C SER A 377 -46.96 -17.84 -98.12
N ILE A 378 -46.89 -19.11 -97.72
CA ILE A 378 -47.39 -20.24 -98.52
C ILE A 378 -48.88 -20.07 -98.78
N ILE A 379 -49.67 -19.73 -97.76
CA ILE A 379 -51.11 -19.48 -97.90
C ILE A 379 -51.38 -18.35 -98.91
N GLU A 380 -50.65 -17.23 -98.85
CA GLU A 380 -50.82 -16.14 -99.81
C GLU A 380 -50.46 -16.57 -101.25
N THR A 381 -49.38 -17.32 -101.45
CA THR A 381 -49.01 -17.84 -102.79
C THR A 381 -50.09 -18.74 -103.37
N LEU A 382 -50.58 -19.71 -102.59
CA LEU A 382 -51.66 -20.60 -103.00
C LEU A 382 -52.97 -19.83 -103.27
N ARG A 383 -53.26 -18.78 -102.48
CA ARG A 383 -54.42 -17.92 -102.70
C ARG A 383 -54.30 -17.15 -104.02
N ALA A 384 -53.11 -16.65 -104.36
CA ALA A 384 -52.85 -15.98 -105.63
C ALA A 384 -53.00 -16.94 -106.83
N GLU A 385 -52.46 -18.16 -106.72
CA GLU A 385 -52.61 -19.21 -107.74
C GLU A 385 -54.08 -19.60 -107.96
N LYS A 386 -54.83 -19.80 -106.87
CA LYS A 386 -56.28 -20.04 -106.92
C LYS A 386 -57.00 -18.91 -107.66
N ASN A 387 -56.72 -17.65 -107.32
CA ASN A 387 -57.38 -16.50 -107.96
C ASN A 387 -57.04 -16.43 -109.46
N LYS A 388 -55.78 -16.65 -109.84
CA LYS A 388 -55.36 -16.70 -111.26
C LYS A 388 -56.09 -17.82 -112.03
N LEU A 389 -56.25 -18.99 -111.41
CA LEU A 389 -57.00 -20.09 -112.01
C LEU A 389 -58.49 -19.73 -112.15
N LEU A 390 -59.06 -19.05 -111.16
CA LEU A 390 -60.45 -18.58 -111.17
C LEU A 390 -60.69 -17.55 -112.28
N ASP A 391 -59.77 -16.58 -112.45
CA ASP A 391 -59.80 -15.61 -113.55
C ASP A 391 -59.69 -16.29 -114.92
N ASN A 392 -58.80 -17.27 -115.07
CA ASN A 392 -58.70 -18.07 -116.29
C ASN A 392 -60.00 -18.82 -116.60
N ILE A 393 -60.66 -19.41 -115.60
CA ILE A 393 -61.95 -20.08 -115.76
C ILE A 393 -63.03 -19.07 -116.18
N GLN A 394 -63.10 -17.90 -115.55
CA GLN A 394 -64.05 -16.84 -115.92
C GLN A 394 -63.81 -16.33 -117.34
N HIS A 395 -62.56 -16.13 -117.75
CA HIS A 395 -62.20 -15.76 -119.13
C HIS A 395 -62.68 -16.81 -120.13
N MET A 396 -62.39 -18.10 -119.88
CA MET A 396 -62.87 -19.19 -120.73
C MET A 396 -64.41 -19.24 -120.80
N GLN A 397 -65.10 -19.02 -119.68
CA GLN A 397 -66.57 -18.92 -119.66
C GLN A 397 -67.06 -17.74 -120.52
N GLN A 398 -66.42 -16.57 -120.43
CA GLN A 398 -66.77 -15.39 -121.22
C GLN A 398 -66.52 -15.61 -122.74
N GLU A 399 -65.44 -16.30 -123.08
CA GLU A 399 -65.09 -16.66 -124.47
C GLU A 399 -66.10 -17.67 -125.07
N LEU A 400 -66.53 -18.65 -124.27
CA LEU A 400 -67.61 -19.58 -124.63
C LEU A 400 -68.95 -18.85 -124.87
N ILE A 401 -69.28 -17.86 -124.02
CA ILE A 401 -70.45 -17.00 -124.19
C ILE A 401 -70.32 -16.15 -125.47
N SER A 402 -69.14 -15.60 -125.76
CA SER A 402 -68.86 -14.77 -126.95
C SER A 402 -68.94 -15.54 -128.27
N ASN A 403 -68.68 -16.85 -128.26
CA ASN A 403 -68.75 -17.72 -129.43
C ASN A 403 -70.16 -18.28 -129.73
N GLY A 404 -71.21 -17.75 -129.09
CA GLY A 404 -72.62 -18.05 -129.40
C GLY A 404 -73.18 -19.32 -128.76
N LEU A 405 -72.45 -19.96 -127.84
CA LEU A 405 -72.91 -21.13 -127.10
C LEU A 405 -73.50 -20.70 -125.76
N SER A 406 -74.77 -20.29 -125.73
CA SER A 406 -75.47 -20.02 -124.47
C SER A 406 -75.81 -21.34 -123.76
N PHE A 407 -75.15 -21.63 -122.64
CA PHE A 407 -75.65 -22.58 -121.64
C PHE A 407 -75.48 -22.01 -120.22
N PRO A 408 -76.58 -21.77 -119.48
CA PRO A 408 -76.53 -21.30 -118.11
C PRO A 408 -76.41 -22.50 -117.16
N LEU A 409 -75.22 -23.08 -117.03
CA LEU A 409 -74.96 -24.10 -116.00
C LEU A 409 -73.46 -24.13 -115.71
N LEU A 410 -73.04 -23.44 -114.64
CA LEU A 410 -72.05 -23.94 -113.66
C LEU A 410 -71.55 -22.90 -112.62
N CYS A 411 -72.06 -21.67 -112.58
CA CYS A 411 -71.74 -20.74 -111.47
C CYS A 411 -72.66 -20.88 -110.23
N LYS A 412 -73.42 -21.98 -110.11
CA LYS A 412 -74.24 -22.31 -108.93
C LYS A 412 -73.71 -23.52 -108.13
N LEU A 413 -72.45 -23.91 -108.35
CA LEU A 413 -71.79 -24.98 -107.60
C LEU A 413 -70.61 -24.46 -106.75
N SER A 414 -70.68 -23.20 -106.30
CA SER A 414 -69.73 -22.66 -105.30
C SER A 414 -70.40 -22.12 -104.05
N SER A 415 -71.73 -22.18 -103.94
CA SER A 415 -72.46 -21.64 -102.79
C SER A 415 -73.01 -22.68 -101.82
N ASN A 416 -72.92 -23.99 -102.08
CA ASN A 416 -73.43 -25.02 -101.16
C ASN A 416 -72.64 -26.33 -101.30
N ILE A 417 -71.51 -26.45 -100.60
CA ILE A 417 -71.02 -27.75 -100.11
C ILE A 417 -71.46 -27.83 -98.64
N PRO A 418 -71.97 -28.97 -98.16
CA PRO A 418 -72.74 -29.04 -96.92
C PRO A 418 -71.97 -28.53 -95.71
N GLU A 419 -72.60 -27.62 -94.98
CA GLU A 419 -72.41 -27.43 -93.55
C GLU A 419 -72.33 -28.81 -92.89
N GLY A 420 -71.17 -29.14 -92.32
CA GLY A 420 -71.00 -30.43 -91.66
C GLY A 420 -69.69 -30.63 -90.94
N VAL A 421 -68.60 -29.95 -91.32
CA VAL A 421 -67.30 -30.24 -90.68
C VAL A 421 -66.42 -29.01 -90.41
N ASN A 422 -66.68 -27.85 -91.02
CA ASN A 422 -65.74 -26.72 -90.97
C ASN A 422 -66.37 -25.45 -90.39
N SER A 423 -67.33 -25.58 -89.47
CA SER A 423 -67.82 -24.42 -88.74
C SER A 423 -66.83 -24.08 -87.63
N LEU A 424 -66.42 -22.81 -87.57
CA LEU A 424 -65.69 -22.19 -86.46
C LEU A 424 -66.33 -22.52 -85.10
N HIS A 425 -67.61 -22.89 -85.09
CA HIS A 425 -68.34 -23.38 -83.93
C HIS A 425 -67.87 -24.77 -83.43
N CYS A 426 -67.61 -25.76 -84.30
CA CYS A 426 -67.09 -27.07 -83.88
C CYS A 426 -65.64 -26.98 -83.38
N GLU A 427 -64.81 -26.12 -83.99
CA GLU A 427 -63.45 -25.89 -83.48
C GLU A 427 -63.45 -25.11 -82.14
N LEU A 428 -64.36 -24.15 -81.97
CA LEU A 428 -64.55 -23.46 -80.68
C LEU A 428 -65.11 -24.37 -79.59
N GLU A 429 -65.98 -25.32 -79.93
CA GLU A 429 -66.55 -26.30 -78.99
C GLU A 429 -65.52 -27.38 -78.61
N LEU A 430 -64.60 -27.75 -79.51
CA LEU A 430 -63.42 -28.57 -79.21
C LEU A 430 -62.36 -27.82 -78.36
N ALA A 431 -62.19 -26.51 -78.56
CA ALA A 431 -61.33 -25.69 -77.71
C ALA A 431 -61.95 -25.40 -76.33
N GLN A 432 -63.29 -25.29 -76.24
CA GLN A 432 -64.00 -25.11 -74.97
C GLN A 432 -64.15 -26.40 -74.16
N SER A 433 -64.15 -27.57 -74.79
CA SER A 433 -64.22 -28.89 -74.14
C SER A 433 -62.86 -29.42 -73.66
N SER A 434 -61.77 -28.68 -73.85
CA SER A 434 -60.51 -28.92 -73.14
C SER A 434 -60.62 -28.41 -71.70
N GLU A 435 -61.40 -29.15 -70.87
CA GLU A 435 -61.56 -28.91 -69.44
C GLU A 435 -60.24 -28.95 -68.67
N ILE A 436 -59.21 -29.62 -69.21
CA ILE A 436 -57.88 -29.73 -68.62
C ILE A 436 -57.18 -28.38 -68.58
N ILE A 437 -57.26 -27.61 -69.67
CA ILE A 437 -56.58 -26.31 -69.75
C ILE A 437 -57.31 -25.30 -68.86
N ARG A 438 -58.64 -25.20 -68.92
CA ARG A 438 -59.41 -24.24 -68.11
C ARG A 438 -59.25 -24.51 -66.61
N ALA A 439 -59.27 -25.77 -66.17
CA ALA A 439 -59.08 -26.13 -64.76
C ALA A 439 -57.65 -25.82 -64.27
N GLU A 440 -56.63 -25.99 -65.11
CA GLU A 440 -55.25 -25.59 -64.78
C GLU A 440 -55.12 -24.07 -64.63
N TRP A 441 -55.69 -23.26 -65.55
CA TRP A 441 -55.66 -21.80 -65.43
C TRP A 441 -56.44 -21.30 -64.22
N THR A 442 -57.60 -21.86 -63.90
CA THR A 442 -58.35 -21.48 -62.68
C THR A 442 -57.64 -21.94 -61.40
N SER A 443 -57.00 -23.13 -61.41
CA SER A 443 -56.21 -23.60 -60.25
C SER A 443 -54.96 -22.75 -60.02
N LEU A 444 -54.33 -22.26 -61.10
CA LEU A 444 -53.16 -21.41 -61.03
C LEU A 444 -53.53 -20.01 -60.53
N ASP A 445 -54.66 -19.46 -60.98
CA ASP A 445 -55.21 -18.18 -60.55
C ASP A 445 -55.59 -18.21 -59.06
N GLU A 446 -56.30 -19.26 -58.62
CA GLU A 446 -56.65 -19.47 -57.20
C GLU A 446 -55.42 -19.67 -56.29
N THR A 447 -54.38 -20.34 -56.79
CA THR A 447 -53.13 -20.53 -56.04
C THR A 447 -52.33 -19.22 -55.94
N LEU A 448 -52.28 -18.45 -57.03
CA LEU A 448 -51.63 -17.15 -57.06
C LEU A 448 -52.31 -16.15 -56.12
N ASP A 449 -53.64 -16.09 -56.14
CA ASP A 449 -54.41 -15.24 -55.21
C ASP A 449 -54.18 -15.65 -53.74
N ARG A 450 -54.04 -16.95 -53.46
CA ARG A 450 -53.75 -17.46 -52.12
C ARG A 450 -52.33 -17.13 -51.65
N GLU A 451 -51.35 -17.17 -52.55
CA GLU A 451 -49.97 -16.78 -52.27
C GLU A 451 -49.81 -15.27 -52.11
N VAL A 452 -50.52 -14.47 -52.92
CA VAL A 452 -50.57 -13.01 -52.80
C VAL A 452 -51.21 -12.60 -51.47
N LEU A 453 -52.28 -13.28 -51.03
CA LEU A 453 -52.87 -13.08 -49.71
C LEU A 453 -51.89 -13.42 -48.57
N LEU A 454 -51.10 -14.50 -48.69
CA LEU A 454 -50.07 -14.87 -47.71
C LEU A 454 -48.91 -13.86 -47.66
N LEU A 455 -48.53 -13.28 -48.79
CA LEU A 455 -47.49 -12.24 -48.87
C LEU A 455 -47.98 -10.88 -48.34
N LEU A 456 -49.24 -10.51 -48.62
CA LEU A 456 -49.88 -9.31 -48.08
C LEU A 456 -50.13 -9.37 -46.58
N GLN A 457 -50.20 -10.58 -46.00
CA GLN A 457 -50.39 -10.76 -44.56
C GLN A 457 -49.15 -10.39 -43.72
N GLY A 458 -47.98 -10.24 -44.35
CA GLY A 458 -46.76 -9.71 -43.73
C GLY A 458 -46.25 -10.50 -42.51
N PRO A 459 -45.04 -10.21 -42.01
CA PRO A 459 -44.51 -10.82 -40.78
C PRO A 459 -45.25 -10.38 -39.50
N GLU A 460 -46.16 -9.41 -39.59
CA GLU A 460 -46.91 -8.86 -38.46
C GLU A 460 -47.92 -9.85 -37.87
N TYR A 461 -48.57 -10.69 -38.69
CA TYR A 461 -49.51 -11.71 -38.19
C TYR A 461 -48.81 -12.80 -37.36
N ALA A 462 -47.61 -13.21 -37.77
CA ALA A 462 -46.75 -14.11 -37.00
C ALA A 462 -46.23 -13.41 -35.72
N GLY A 463 -45.93 -12.11 -35.83
CA GLY A 463 -45.54 -11.25 -34.70
C GLY A 463 -46.63 -11.09 -33.64
N GLU A 464 -47.90 -10.95 -34.02
CA GLU A 464 -49.02 -10.85 -33.08
C GLU A 464 -49.30 -12.17 -32.34
N LYS A 465 -49.18 -13.31 -33.02
CA LYS A 465 -49.31 -14.62 -32.39
C LYS A 465 -48.17 -14.87 -31.40
N PHE A 466 -46.94 -14.51 -31.77
CA PHE A 466 -45.78 -14.57 -30.88
C PHE A 466 -45.90 -13.59 -29.71
N LYS A 467 -46.39 -12.37 -29.94
CA LYS A 467 -46.66 -11.35 -28.91
C LYS A 467 -47.70 -11.83 -27.92
N THR A 468 -48.77 -12.48 -28.38
CA THR A 468 -49.82 -13.08 -27.54
C THR A 468 -49.27 -14.23 -26.69
N ILE A 469 -48.45 -15.11 -27.28
CA ILE A 469 -47.78 -16.20 -26.55
C ILE A 469 -46.83 -15.65 -25.48
N MET A 470 -46.02 -14.64 -25.83
CA MET A 470 -45.11 -13.97 -24.89
C MET A 470 -45.87 -13.25 -23.77
N GLN A 471 -46.99 -12.61 -24.08
CA GLN A 471 -47.82 -11.91 -23.10
C GLN A 471 -48.54 -12.87 -22.16
N ASN A 472 -48.91 -14.07 -22.63
CA ASN A 472 -49.46 -15.14 -21.79
C ASN A 472 -48.40 -15.77 -20.86
N LEU A 473 -47.17 -15.93 -21.34
CA LEU A 473 -46.03 -16.42 -20.54
C LEU A 473 -45.62 -15.40 -19.46
N VAL A 474 -45.62 -14.10 -19.78
CA VAL A 474 -45.31 -13.01 -18.84
C VAL A 474 -46.44 -12.81 -17.81
N SER A 475 -47.70 -13.08 -18.18
CA SER A 475 -48.86 -12.90 -17.28
C SER A 475 -49.22 -14.16 -16.47
N GLY A 476 -48.46 -15.26 -16.60
CA GLY A 476 -48.65 -16.47 -15.79
C GLY A 476 -49.96 -17.23 -16.03
N LYS A 477 -50.66 -17.00 -17.16
CA LYS A 477 -51.87 -17.73 -17.52
C LYS A 477 -51.56 -18.77 -18.60
N ALA A 478 -51.08 -19.93 -18.16
CA ALA A 478 -51.14 -21.13 -18.96
C ALA A 478 -52.60 -21.62 -18.99
N SER A 479 -53.32 -21.31 -20.07
CA SER A 479 -54.52 -22.07 -20.42
C SER A 479 -54.04 -23.36 -21.07
N VAL A 480 -54.06 -24.43 -20.30
CA VAL A 480 -53.98 -25.81 -20.80
C VAL A 480 -55.31 -26.10 -21.50
N ASP A 481 -55.25 -26.36 -22.79
CA ASP A 481 -56.06 -27.37 -23.48
C ASP A 481 -55.24 -27.95 -24.64
#